data_AF-A0A644X661-F1
#
_entry.id   AF-A0A644X661-F1
#
_cell.length_a   1.000
_cell.length_b   1.000
_cell.length_c   1.000
_cell.angle_alpha   90.00
_cell.angle_beta   90.00
_cell.angle_gamma   90.00
#
_symmetry.space_group_name_H-M   'P 1'
#
loop_
_entity.id
_entity.type
_entity.pdbx_description
1 polymer ?
#
loop_
_entity_poly.entity_id
_entity_poly.type
_entity_poly.pdbx_seq_one_letter_code
_entity_poly.pdbx_strand_id
1 'polypeptide(L)'
;MFIQTSSEMFQAILAGGFVGSFFLLLLGYLAAPRISKVLTIPKRVLLPLVTVLCVIGSFAANNRSFDVLLMFLFGILGFFMRRRSYSVAPMTLAIVLGGMMDSNFRRAVSLASSEDNKLLALFGRPITMILLLLLLITLATNSNLFNRRRKSK
;
A
#
# COMPACT_ATOMS: atom_id res chain seq x y z
N MET A 1 -12.62 -8.55 30.62
CA MET A 1 -12.01 -9.78 31.16
C MET A 1 -10.48 -9.68 31.28
N PHE A 2 -9.74 -9.19 30.27
CA PHE A 2 -8.27 -9.01 30.33
C PHE A 2 -7.75 -7.97 31.35
N ILE A 3 -8.51 -6.91 31.64
CA ILE A 3 -8.09 -5.83 32.58
C ILE A 3 -8.08 -6.30 34.04
N GLN A 4 -8.83 -7.35 34.39
CA GLN A 4 -8.99 -7.79 35.79
C GLN A 4 -8.11 -9.01 36.17
N THR A 5 -7.53 -9.73 35.21
CA THR A 5 -6.76 -10.97 35.46
C THR A 5 -5.24 -10.81 35.29
N SER A 6 -4.77 -9.76 34.61
CA SER A 6 -3.33 -9.49 34.41
C SER A 6 -3.07 -8.00 34.14
N SER A 7 -3.29 -7.18 35.16
CA SER A 7 -3.05 -5.72 35.12
C SER A 7 -1.65 -5.36 34.64
N GLU A 8 -0.64 -6.15 34.98
CA GLU A 8 0.76 -5.91 34.63
C GLU A 8 1.03 -6.02 33.12
N MET A 9 0.43 -6.98 32.41
CA MET A 9 0.61 -7.09 30.95
C MET A 9 -0.04 -5.93 30.20
N PHE A 10 -1.22 -5.49 30.64
CA PHE A 10 -1.89 -4.34 30.04
C PHE A 10 -1.09 -3.05 30.25
N GLN A 11 -0.57 -2.84 31.46
CA GLN A 11 0.30 -1.70 31.75
C GLN A 11 1.63 -1.78 30.97
N ALA A 12 2.20 -2.96 30.80
CA ALA A 12 3.43 -3.15 30.00
C ALA A 12 3.22 -2.85 28.51
N ILE A 13 2.10 -3.25 27.91
CA ILE A 13 1.81 -2.93 26.50
C ILE A 13 1.55 -1.44 26.31
N LEU A 14 0.80 -0.80 27.22
CA LEU A 14 0.56 0.64 27.16
C LEU A 14 1.84 1.46 27.40
N ALA A 15 2.60 1.13 28.44
CA ALA A 15 3.88 1.78 28.73
C ALA A 15 4.89 1.55 27.60
N GLY A 16 4.97 0.33 27.07
CA GLY A 16 5.81 -0.02 25.92
C GLY A 16 5.39 0.71 24.64
N GLY A 17 4.09 0.90 24.41
CA GLY A 17 3.58 1.71 23.29
C GLY A 17 3.95 3.19 23.43
N PHE A 18 3.88 3.74 24.64
CA PHE A 18 4.30 5.11 24.93
C PHE A 18 5.80 5.30 24.76
N VAL A 19 6.61 4.43 25.36
CA VAL A 19 8.08 4.46 25.24
C VAL A 19 8.52 4.23 23.79
N GLY A 20 7.87 3.29 23.09
CA GLY A 20 8.10 3.01 21.67
C GLY A 20 7.81 4.22 20.80
N SER A 21 6.69 4.93 21.04
CA SER A 21 6.36 6.18 20.33
C SER A 21 7.41 7.27 20.56
N PHE A 22 7.92 7.38 21.79
CA PHE A 22 8.98 8.33 22.14
C PHE A 22 10.29 8.01 21.41
N PHE A 23 10.67 6.74 21.36
CA PHE A 23 11.82 6.26 20.59
C PHE A 23 11.65 6.48 19.08
N LEU A 24 10.46 6.22 18.53
CA LEU A 24 10.13 6.45 17.12
C LEU A 24 10.24 7.94 16.76
N LEU A 25 9.81 8.82 17.66
CA LEU A 25 9.96 10.26 17.50
C LEU A 25 11.45 10.65 17.51
N LEU A 26 12.23 10.14 18.47
CA LEU A 26 13.66 10.43 18.56
C LEU A 26 14.43 9.94 17.33
N LEU A 27 14.19 8.69 16.90
CA LEU A 27 14.79 8.11 15.70
C LEU A 27 14.34 8.85 14.44
N GLY A 28 13.04 9.15 14.32
CA GLY A 28 12.49 9.91 13.21
C GLY A 28 13.14 11.29 13.08
N TYR A 29 13.27 12.01 14.20
CA TYR A 29 13.89 13.34 14.23
C TYR A 29 15.39 13.30 13.87
N LEU A 30 16.13 12.29 14.34
CA LEU A 30 17.56 12.18 14.05
C LEU A 30 17.85 11.66 12.63
N ALA A 31 17.02 10.73 12.14
CA ALA A 31 17.21 10.07 10.85
C ALA A 31 16.63 10.89 9.67
N ALA A 32 15.48 11.53 9.83
CA ALA A 32 14.82 12.32 8.78
C ALA A 32 15.75 13.35 8.12
N PRO A 33 16.49 14.22 8.86
CA PRO A 33 17.36 15.21 8.23
C PRO A 33 18.55 14.55 7.50
N ARG A 34 19.08 13.44 8.02
CA ARG A 34 20.19 12.72 7.36
C ARG A 34 19.76 12.09 6.05
N ILE A 35 18.60 11.43 6.03
CA ILE A 35 18.05 10.79 4.83
C ILE A 35 17.61 11.85 3.81
N SER A 36 17.10 12.99 4.27
CA SER A 36 16.69 14.09 3.37
C SER A 36 17.85 14.64 2.51
N LYS A 37 19.10 14.59 3.01
CA LYS A 37 20.28 15.01 2.24
C LYS A 37 20.56 14.14 1.01
N VAL A 38 20.05 12.90 0.99
CA VAL A 38 20.18 12.05 -0.21
C VAL A 38 19.31 12.60 -1.36
N LEU A 39 18.22 13.28 -1.03
CA LEU A 39 17.30 13.87 -2.01
C LEU A 39 17.83 15.17 -2.64
N THR A 40 18.87 15.79 -2.06
CA THR A 40 19.49 17.01 -2.62
C THR A 40 20.51 16.71 -3.71
N ILE A 41 20.87 15.44 -3.91
CA ILE A 41 21.74 15.00 -5.00
C ILE A 41 21.07 15.35 -6.35
N PRO A 42 21.82 15.88 -7.34
CA PRO A 42 21.26 16.25 -8.63
C PRO A 42 20.55 15.07 -9.27
N LYS A 43 19.30 15.30 -9.70
CA LYS A 43 18.41 14.28 -10.28
C LYS A 43 19.04 13.49 -11.43
N ARG A 44 19.94 14.12 -12.19
CA ARG A 44 20.69 13.49 -13.30
C ARG A 44 21.51 12.28 -12.85
N VAL A 45 22.04 12.30 -11.62
CA VAL A 45 22.83 11.19 -11.04
C VAL A 45 21.95 10.29 -10.17
N LEU A 46 21.00 10.88 -9.45
CA LEU A 46 20.13 10.14 -8.55
C LEU A 46 19.25 9.11 -9.29
N LEU A 47 18.67 9.49 -10.44
CA LEU A 47 17.82 8.61 -11.25
C LEU A 47 18.53 7.33 -11.71
N PRO A 48 19.69 7.39 -12.42
CA PRO A 48 20.38 6.19 -12.87
C PRO A 48 20.83 5.30 -11.70
N LEU A 49 21.30 5.91 -10.60
CA LEU A 49 21.72 5.17 -9.41
C LEU A 49 20.55 4.39 -8.78
N VAL A 50 19.39 5.05 -8.60
CA VAL A 50 18.18 4.40 -8.09
C VAL A 50 17.70 3.31 -9.03
N THR A 51 17.73 3.52 -10.35
CA THR A 51 17.31 2.48 -11.31
C THR A 51 18.19 1.25 -11.25
N VAL A 52 19.52 1.40 -11.17
CA VAL A 52 20.45 0.27 -11.02
C VAL A 52 20.19 -0.46 -9.72
N LEU A 53 20.00 0.27 -8.61
CA LEU A 53 19.69 -0.32 -7.31
C LEU A 53 18.36 -1.08 -7.32
N CYS A 54 17.32 -0.58 -8.00
CA CYS A 54 16.05 -1.27 -8.16
C CYS A 54 16.17 -2.53 -9.02
N VAL A 55 16.98 -2.51 -10.09
CA VAL A 55 17.24 -3.71 -10.91
C VAL A 55 17.91 -4.78 -10.06
N ILE A 56 18.98 -4.43 -9.33
CA ILE A 56 19.67 -5.36 -8.43
C ILE A 56 18.74 -5.86 -7.33
N GLY A 57 17.96 -4.97 -6.71
CA GLY A 57 17.03 -5.33 -5.64
C GLY A 57 15.89 -6.25 -6.10
N SER A 58 15.32 -5.99 -7.28
CA SER A 58 14.27 -6.85 -7.86
C SER A 58 14.82 -8.23 -8.24
N PHE A 59 16.04 -8.28 -8.77
CA PHE A 59 16.71 -9.54 -9.08
C PHE A 59 17.07 -10.31 -7.80
N ALA A 60 17.55 -9.65 -6.75
CA ALA A 60 17.96 -10.28 -5.50
C ALA A 60 16.79 -10.91 -4.71
N ALA A 61 15.54 -10.45 -4.92
CA ALA A 61 14.39 -10.93 -4.15
C ALA A 61 14.01 -12.39 -4.48
N ASN A 62 13.88 -12.75 -5.75
CA ASN A 62 13.49 -14.11 -6.16
C ASN A 62 14.42 -14.72 -7.21
N ASN A 63 15.56 -14.08 -7.51
CA ASN A 63 16.54 -14.52 -8.51
C ASN A 63 15.90 -14.79 -9.90
N ARG A 64 14.84 -14.04 -10.23
CA ARG A 64 14.02 -14.27 -11.43
C ARG A 64 14.01 -13.04 -12.32
N SER A 65 14.38 -13.22 -13.58
CA SER A 65 14.39 -12.16 -14.60
C SER A 65 13.02 -11.55 -14.86
N PHE A 66 11.95 -12.28 -14.54
CA PHE A 66 10.57 -11.80 -14.64
C PHE A 66 10.27 -10.63 -13.69
N ASP A 67 10.88 -10.60 -12.50
CA ASP A 67 10.66 -9.52 -11.53
C ASP A 67 11.31 -8.22 -12.01
N VAL A 68 12.44 -8.32 -12.72
CA VAL A 68 13.09 -7.19 -13.38
C VAL A 68 12.20 -6.64 -14.50
N LEU A 69 11.59 -7.52 -15.30
CA LEU A 69 10.64 -7.11 -16.35
C LEU A 69 9.42 -6.39 -15.75
N LEU A 70 8.83 -6.95 -14.70
CA LEU A 70 7.73 -6.34 -13.94
C LEU A 70 8.12 -4.97 -13.37
N MET A 71 9.33 -4.86 -12.80
CA MET A 71 9.86 -3.61 -12.28
C MET A 71 9.93 -2.53 -13.38
N PHE A 72 10.43 -2.85 -14.57
CA PHE A 72 10.43 -1.92 -15.69
C PHE A 72 9.01 -1.54 -16.15
N LEU A 73 8.11 -2.52 -16.25
CA LEU A 73 6.72 -2.29 -16.66
C LEU A 73 6.01 -1.31 -15.70
N PHE A 74 6.09 -1.55 -14.40
CA PHE A 74 5.53 -0.68 -13.37
C PHE A 74 6.28 0.66 -13.25
N GLY A 75 7.58 0.70 -13.52
CA GLY A 75 8.36 1.94 -13.59
C GLY A 75 7.88 2.87 -14.71
N ILE A 76 7.62 2.33 -15.90
CA ILE A 76 7.05 3.08 -17.04
C ILE A 76 5.62 3.55 -16.71
N LEU A 77 4.80 2.68 -16.11
CA LEU A 77 3.46 3.06 -15.64
C LEU A 77 3.52 4.24 -14.65
N GLY A 78 4.40 4.16 -13.66
CA GLY A 78 4.63 5.21 -12.68
C GLY A 78 5.11 6.52 -13.30
N PHE A 79 5.95 6.46 -14.33
CA PHE A 79 6.36 7.65 -15.10
C PHE A 79 5.17 8.32 -15.80
N PHE A 80 4.29 7.53 -16.42
CA PHE A 80 3.08 8.07 -17.05
C PHE A 80 2.12 8.69 -16.02
N MET A 81 1.96 8.06 -14.87
CA MET A 81 1.16 8.60 -13.77
C MET A 81 1.75 9.91 -13.22
N ARG A 82 3.08 10.00 -13.12
CA ARG A 82 3.73 11.25 -12.70
C ARG A 82 3.51 12.38 -13.71
N ARG A 83 3.49 12.07 -15.01
CA ARG A 83 3.17 13.04 -16.08
C ARG A 83 1.73 13.56 -16.00
N ARG A 84 0.81 12.77 -15.43
CA ARG A 84 -0.60 13.13 -15.20
C ARG A 84 -0.86 13.79 -13.84
N SER A 85 0.20 14.09 -13.06
CA SER A 85 0.10 14.75 -11.75
C SER A 85 -0.78 13.99 -10.74
N TYR A 86 -0.77 12.65 -10.79
CA TYR A 86 -1.40 11.86 -9.73
C TYR A 86 -0.66 12.11 -8.40
N SER A 87 -1.43 12.26 -7.32
CA SER A 87 -0.85 12.45 -5.99
C SER A 87 -0.09 11.19 -5.56
N VAL A 88 1.01 11.35 -4.83
CA VAL A 88 1.80 10.22 -4.30
C VAL A 88 1.01 9.49 -3.20
N ALA A 89 0.18 10.20 -2.43
CA ALA A 89 -0.58 9.64 -1.32
C ALA A 89 -1.54 8.48 -1.71
N PRO A 90 -2.37 8.57 -2.76
CA PRO A 90 -3.19 7.43 -3.18
C PRO A 90 -2.36 6.27 -3.77
N MET A 91 -1.19 6.53 -4.36
CA MET A 91 -0.31 5.44 -4.83
C MET A 91 0.24 4.64 -3.65
N THR A 92 0.73 5.31 -2.60
CA THR A 92 1.24 4.62 -1.41
C THR A 92 0.13 3.83 -0.72
N LEU A 93 -1.08 4.38 -0.65
CA LEU A 93 -2.24 3.69 -0.11
C LEU A 93 -2.60 2.46 -0.95
N ALA A 94 -2.61 2.56 -2.29
CA ALA A 94 -2.85 1.43 -3.18
C ALA A 94 -1.81 0.31 -3.01
N ILE A 95 -0.53 0.64 -2.81
CA ILE A 95 0.53 -0.36 -2.59
C ILE A 95 0.32 -1.12 -1.28
N VAL A 96 0.00 -0.42 -0.19
CA VAL A 96 -0.26 -1.05 1.11
C VAL A 96 -1.54 -1.89 1.08
N LEU A 97 -2.62 -1.34 0.51
CA LEU A 97 -3.89 -2.05 0.39
C LEU A 97 -3.81 -3.21 -0.60
N GLY A 98 -2.95 -3.15 -1.62
CA GLY A 98 -2.82 -4.20 -2.62
C GLY A 98 -2.43 -5.54 -2.00
N GLY A 99 -1.45 -5.56 -1.10
CA GLY A 99 -1.06 -6.79 -0.40
C GLY A 99 -2.13 -7.31 0.57
N MET A 100 -2.85 -6.41 1.23
CA MET A 100 -4.00 -6.77 2.06
C MET A 100 -5.16 -7.32 1.22
N MET A 101 -5.44 -6.72 0.07
CA MET A 101 -6.47 -7.16 -0.86
C MET A 101 -6.15 -8.56 -1.37
N ASP A 102 -4.93 -8.79 -1.81
CA ASP A 102 -4.49 -10.07 -2.35
C ASP A 102 -4.55 -11.20 -1.30
N SER A 103 -4.09 -10.94 -0.06
CA SER A 103 -4.19 -11.92 1.03
C SER A 103 -5.64 -12.22 1.43
N ASN A 104 -6.50 -11.20 1.51
CA ASN A 104 -7.92 -11.40 1.78
C ASN A 104 -8.65 -12.08 0.60
N PHE A 105 -8.23 -11.81 -0.64
CA PHE A 105 -8.78 -12.46 -1.83
C PHE A 105 -8.42 -13.95 -1.85
N ARG A 106 -7.15 -14.31 -1.59
CA ARG A 106 -6.75 -15.72 -1.44
C ARG A 106 -7.52 -16.41 -0.32
N ARG A 107 -7.73 -15.73 0.82
CA ARG A 107 -8.56 -16.24 1.92
C ARG A 107 -10.01 -16.45 1.50
N ALA A 108 -10.59 -15.53 0.75
CA ALA A 108 -11.95 -15.65 0.24
C ALA A 108 -12.08 -16.84 -0.74
N VAL A 109 -11.11 -17.00 -1.65
CA VAL A 109 -11.06 -18.13 -2.59
C VAL A 109 -10.85 -19.47 -1.88
N SER A 110 -10.00 -19.52 -0.84
CA SER A 110 -9.80 -20.75 -0.06
C SER A 110 -11.06 -21.16 0.69
N LEU A 111 -11.82 -20.19 1.24
CA LEU A 111 -13.11 -20.46 1.89
C LEU A 111 -14.17 -20.91 0.88
N ALA A 112 -14.19 -20.31 -0.31
CA ALA A 112 -15.13 -20.67 -1.38
C ALA A 112 -14.80 -22.00 -2.07
N SER A 113 -13.58 -22.51 -1.91
CA SER A 113 -13.18 -23.81 -2.47
C SER A 113 -13.80 -25.00 -1.72
N SER A 114 -14.39 -24.76 -0.56
CA SER A 114 -15.08 -25.76 0.26
C SER A 114 -16.57 -25.95 -0.09
N GLU A 115 -17.11 -25.19 -1.06
CA GLU A 115 -18.51 -25.27 -1.50
C GLU A 115 -18.60 -25.68 -2.98
N ASP A 116 -19.64 -26.46 -3.34
CA ASP A 116 -19.85 -27.01 -4.70
C ASP A 116 -20.00 -25.94 -5.80
N ASN A 117 -20.39 -24.71 -5.43
CA ASN A 117 -20.60 -23.59 -6.35
C ASN A 117 -19.68 -22.39 -6.02
N LYS A 118 -18.42 -22.45 -6.46
CA LYS A 118 -17.38 -21.42 -6.22
C LYS A 118 -17.81 -19.97 -6.51
N LEU A 119 -18.65 -19.75 -7.53
CA LEU A 119 -19.11 -18.40 -7.93
C LEU A 119 -20.23 -17.86 -7.03
N LEU A 120 -21.14 -18.72 -6.57
CA LEU A 120 -22.20 -18.37 -5.62
C LEU A 120 -21.63 -18.15 -4.21
N ALA A 121 -20.59 -18.90 -3.83
CA ALA A 121 -19.89 -18.71 -2.56
C ALA A 121 -19.22 -17.32 -2.44
N LEU A 122 -18.64 -16.83 -3.54
CA LEU A 122 -17.94 -15.53 -3.57
C LEU A 122 -18.91 -14.33 -3.68
N PHE A 123 -19.88 -14.40 -4.59
CA PHE A 123 -20.76 -13.25 -4.91
C PHE A 123 -22.18 -13.37 -4.34
N GLY A 124 -22.58 -14.56 -3.85
CA GLY A 124 -23.92 -14.80 -3.30
C GLY A 124 -24.11 -14.28 -1.88
N ARG A 125 -23.05 -13.85 -1.20
CA ARG A 125 -23.17 -13.21 0.13
C ARG A 125 -23.81 -11.83 -0.02
N PRO A 126 -24.93 -11.53 0.68
CA PRO A 126 -25.64 -10.25 0.54
C PRO A 126 -24.76 -9.04 0.87
N ILE A 127 -23.80 -9.20 1.78
CA ILE A 127 -22.83 -8.17 2.16
C ILE A 127 -21.89 -7.83 0.99
N THR A 128 -21.44 -8.84 0.23
CA THR A 128 -20.56 -8.64 -0.94
C THR A 128 -21.28 -7.89 -2.05
N MET A 129 -22.55 -8.24 -2.32
CA MET A 129 -23.41 -7.54 -3.28
C MET A 129 -23.57 -6.06 -2.93
N ILE A 130 -23.89 -5.74 -1.67
CA ILE A 130 -24.07 -4.36 -1.21
C ILE A 130 -22.76 -3.57 -1.36
N LEU A 131 -21.62 -4.14 -0.96
CA LEU A 131 -20.32 -3.48 -1.08
C LEU A 131 -19.90 -3.24 -2.54
N LEU A 132 -20.13 -4.21 -3.43
CA LEU A 132 -19.84 -4.06 -4.86
C LEU A 132 -20.69 -2.97 -5.50
N LEU A 133 -21.98 -2.92 -5.16
CA LEU A 133 -22.89 -1.91 -5.66
C LEU A 133 -22.47 -0.51 -5.17
N LEU A 134 -22.09 -0.38 -3.90
CA LEU A 134 -21.58 0.88 -3.33
C LEU A 134 -20.25 1.32 -3.99
N LEU A 135 -19.37 0.37 -4.31
CA LEU A 135 -18.12 0.63 -5.03
C LEU A 135 -18.39 1.15 -6.45
N LEU A 136 -19.32 0.51 -7.18
CA LEU A 136 -19.71 0.95 -8.52
C LEU A 136 -20.34 2.35 -8.50
N ILE A 137 -21.21 2.64 -7.53
CA ILE A 137 -21.80 3.98 -7.34
C ILE A 137 -20.70 5.02 -7.09
N THR A 138 -19.73 4.69 -6.22
CA THR A 138 -18.64 5.61 -5.87
C THR A 138 -17.73 5.89 -7.07
N LEU A 139 -17.36 4.85 -7.83
CA LEU A 139 -16.58 5.01 -9.07
C LEU A 139 -17.34 5.81 -10.13
N ALA A 140 -18.63 5.53 -10.34
CA ALA A 140 -19.46 6.26 -11.29
C ALA A 140 -19.58 7.75 -10.90
N THR A 141 -19.80 8.04 -9.63
CA THR A 141 -19.90 9.41 -9.10
C THR A 141 -18.55 10.14 -9.20
N ASN A 142 -17.44 9.45 -8.87
CA ASN A 142 -16.10 10.03 -8.95
C ASN A 142 -15.68 10.34 -10.39
N SER A 143 -15.98 9.43 -11.34
CA SER A 143 -15.65 9.61 -12.76
C SER A 143 -16.31 10.85 -13.38
N ASN A 144 -17.53 11.22 -12.94
CA ASN A 144 -18.27 12.36 -13.48
C ASN A 144 -18.05 13.68 -12.71
N LEU A 145 -17.61 13.68 -11.44
CA LEU A 145 -17.39 14.92 -10.67
C LEU A 145 -15.92 15.35 -10.52
N PHE A 146 -14.95 14.44 -10.63
CA PHE A 146 -13.55 14.77 -10.33
C PHE A 146 -12.81 15.53 -11.44
N ASN A 147 -13.41 15.65 -12.64
CA ASN A 147 -12.82 16.44 -13.72
C ASN A 147 -13.06 17.96 -13.56
N ARG A 148 -13.84 18.41 -12.56
CA ARG A 148 -14.19 19.84 -12.37
C ARG A 148 -13.56 20.53 -11.15
N ARG A 149 -12.91 19.83 -10.21
CA ARG A 149 -12.34 20.46 -8.99
C ARG A 149 -10.82 20.53 -8.93
N ARG A 150 -10.10 20.04 -9.94
CA ARG A 150 -8.62 20.16 -10.05
C ARG A 150 -8.14 21.25 -11.02
N LYS A 151 -9.04 22.10 -11.52
CA LYS A 151 -8.73 23.24 -12.41
C LYS A 151 -8.81 24.62 -11.73
N SER A 152 -9.02 24.69 -10.41
CA SER A 152 -9.13 25.97 -9.68
C SER A 152 -8.58 25.88 -8.25
N LYS A 153 -7.28 25.63 -8.13
CA LYS A 153 -6.34 26.36 -7.25
C LYS A 153 -4.93 25.81 -7.42
#